data_AF-A0A972ULA3-F1
#
_entry.id   AF-A0A972ULA3-F1
#
_cell.length_a   1.000
_cell.length_b   1.000
_cell.length_c   1.000
_cell.angle_alpha   90.00
_cell.angle_beta   90.00
_cell.angle_gamma   90.00
#
_symmetry.space_group_name_H-M   'P 1'
#
loop_
_entity.id
_entity.type
_entity.pdbx_description
1 polymer ?
#
loop_
_entity_poly.entity_id
_entity_poly.type
_entity_poly.pdbx_seq_one_letter_code
_entity_poly.pdbx_strand_id
1 'polypeptide(L)'
;MTVIMAWGVLFLVPAWLWEASTGRELILNATNLMFLAYVAIAASVFGMTLFNSGAVRVGPATSGYFGNLYPVFASVLAVLFLGESFEWFHGAGGAMVLGGIYFATMAQRKKAAAAE
;
A
#
# COMPACT_ATOMS: atom_id res chain seq x y z
N MET A 1 14.98 1.31 -6.13
CA MET A 1 14.48 1.35 -4.74
C MET A 1 15.38 2.20 -3.84
N THR A 2 16.69 1.95 -3.74
CA THR A 2 17.61 2.76 -2.90
C THR A 2 17.55 4.26 -3.20
N VAL A 3 17.49 4.65 -4.48
CA VAL A 3 17.39 6.06 -4.89
C VAL A 3 16.07 6.70 -4.41
N ILE A 4 14.94 6.00 -4.53
CA ILE A 4 13.64 6.48 -4.06
C ILE A 4 13.64 6.64 -2.54
N MET A 5 14.24 5.69 -1.81
CA MET A 5 14.39 5.77 -0.36
C MET A 5 15.28 6.94 0.06
N ALA A 6 16.40 7.18 -0.64
CA ALA A 6 17.29 8.30 -0.39
C ALA A 6 16.58 9.65 -0.58
N TRP A 7 15.80 9.79 -1.65
CA TRP A 7 14.95 10.96 -1.86
C TRP A 7 13.90 11.10 -0.76
N GLY A 8 13.23 10.00 -0.37
CA GLY A 8 12.25 9.99 0.72
C GLY A 8 12.85 10.51 2.03
N VAL A 9 14.04 10.02 2.40
CA VAL A 9 14.76 10.51 3.59
C VAL A 9 15.11 11.99 3.44
N LEU A 10 15.66 12.40 2.29
CA LEU A 10 16.03 13.79 2.05
C LEU A 10 14.84 14.74 2.21
N PHE A 11 13.65 14.36 1.74
CA PHE A 11 12.44 15.17 1.88
C PHE A 11 11.80 15.11 3.28
N LEU A 12 11.96 14.01 4.00
CA LEU A 12 11.44 13.85 5.37
C LEU A 12 12.32 14.54 6.42
N VAL A 13 13.63 14.67 6.19
CA VAL A 13 14.57 15.28 7.16
C VAL A 13 14.18 16.72 7.52
N PRO A 14 13.85 17.63 6.59
CA PRO A 14 13.40 18.98 6.96
C PRO A 14 12.13 18.99 7.81
N ALA A 15 11.16 18.13 7.51
CA ALA A 15 9.93 18.01 8.30
C ALA A 15 10.23 17.48 9.72
N TRP A 16 11.11 16.49 9.83
CA TRP A 16 11.56 16.00 11.13
C TRP A 16 12.31 17.07 11.94
N LEU A 17 13.20 17.84 11.31
CA LEU A 17 13.90 18.96 11.96
C LEU A 17 12.92 20.04 12.44
N TRP A 18 11.88 20.32 11.66
CA TRP A 18 10.81 21.23 12.07
C TRP A 18 10.10 20.71 13.32
N GLU A 19 9.65 19.46 13.32
CA GLU A 19 8.98 18.84 14.47
C GLU A 19 9.87 18.83 15.72
N ALA A 20 11.16 18.49 15.56
CA ALA A 20 12.15 18.52 16.64
C ALA A 20 12.32 19.94 17.22
N SER A 21 12.30 20.99 16.38
CA SER A 21 12.40 22.37 16.84
C SER A 21 11.17 22.85 17.63
N THR A 22 10.00 22.20 17.44
CA THR A 22 8.78 22.45 18.22
C THR A 22 8.71 21.67 19.54
N GLY A 23 9.77 20.92 19.89
CA GLY A 23 9.84 20.13 21.12
C GLY A 23 9.13 18.77 21.04
N ARG A 24 8.79 18.28 19.84
CA ARG A 24 8.32 16.90 19.67
C ARG A 24 9.52 15.96 19.62
N GLU A 25 9.65 15.12 20.64
CA GLU A 25 10.73 14.15 20.72
C GLU A 25 10.35 12.81 20.08
N LEU A 26 11.34 12.17 19.46
CA LEU A 26 11.22 10.80 18.99
C LEU A 26 11.21 9.87 20.21
N ILE A 27 10.04 9.41 20.63
CA ILE A 27 9.91 8.45 21.73
C ILE A 27 10.39 7.07 21.23
N LEU A 28 11.62 6.74 21.56
CA LEU A 28 12.21 5.42 21.28
C LEU A 28 11.88 4.47 22.42
N ASN A 29 10.75 3.78 22.30
CA ASN A 29 10.40 2.65 23.17
C ASN A 29 10.36 1.35 22.35
N ALA A 30 10.35 0.20 23.04
CA ALA A 30 10.34 -1.11 22.40
C ALA A 30 9.15 -1.27 21.43
N THR A 31 7.98 -0.74 21.77
CA THR A 31 6.78 -0.79 20.93
C THR A 31 6.96 -0.06 19.60
N ASN A 32 7.46 1.17 19.63
CA ASN A 32 7.71 1.97 18.43
C ASN A 32 8.81 1.34 17.56
N LEU A 33 9.83 0.75 18.20
CA LEU A 33 10.88 0.03 17.48
C LEU A 33 10.35 -1.24 16.80
N MET A 34 9.45 -1.98 17.46
CA MET A 34 8.77 -3.13 16.86
C MET A 34 7.88 -2.73 15.69
N PHE A 35 7.12 -1.63 15.81
CA PHE A 35 6.34 -1.11 14.68
C PHE A 35 7.23 -0.70 13.51
N LEU A 36 8.35 -0.02 13.77
CA LEU A 36 9.31 0.36 12.75
C LEU A 36 9.89 -0.89 12.06
N ALA A 37 10.29 -1.91 12.82
CA ALA A 37 10.80 -3.16 12.29
C ALA A 37 9.77 -3.89 11.44
N TYR A 38 8.51 -3.94 11.89
CA TYR A 38 7.40 -4.53 11.14
C TYR A 38 7.21 -3.84 9.78
N VAL A 39 7.12 -2.50 9.76
CA VAL A 39 6.94 -1.75 8.51
C VAL A 39 8.16 -1.89 7.59
N ALA A 40 9.37 -1.80 8.14
CA ALA A 40 10.62 -1.92 7.38
C ALA A 40 10.79 -3.30 6.73
N ILE A 41 10.42 -4.38 7.43
CA ILE A 41 10.64 -5.74 6.95
C ILE A 41 9.42 -6.26 6.18
N ALA A 42 8.24 -6.29 6.81
CA ALA A 42 7.06 -6.91 6.25
C ALA A 42 6.48 -6.07 5.10
N ALA A 43 6.18 -4.79 5.35
CA ALA A 43 5.54 -3.95 4.33
C ALA A 43 6.51 -3.58 3.20
N SER A 44 7.75 -3.24 3.53
CA SER A 44 8.76 -2.82 2.54
C SER A 44 9.47 -4.01 1.89
N VAL A 45 10.29 -4.78 2.60
CA VAL A 45 11.11 -5.84 1.97
C VAL A 45 10.22 -6.93 1.38
N PHE A 46 9.35 -7.56 2.17
CA PHE A 46 8.50 -8.65 1.69
C PHE A 46 7.42 -8.16 0.73
N GLY A 47 6.64 -7.15 1.13
CA GLY A 47 5.56 -6.61 0.33
C GLY A 47 6.03 -6.16 -1.06
N MET A 48 7.12 -5.39 -1.11
CA MET A 48 7.62 -4.88 -2.40
C MET A 48 8.28 -5.97 -3.24
N THR A 49 8.98 -6.94 -2.62
CA THR A 49 9.56 -8.07 -3.36
C THR A 49 8.48 -8.93 -4.00
N LEU A 50 7.41 -9.24 -3.25
CA LEU A 50 6.27 -10.01 -3.74
C LEU A 50 5.51 -9.24 -4.83
N PHE A 51 5.28 -7.94 -4.62
CA PHE A 51 4.61 -7.09 -5.60
C PHE A 51 5.41 -6.99 -6.90
N ASN A 52 6.71 -6.71 -6.84
CA ASN A 52 7.57 -6.65 -8.02
C ASN A 52 7.65 -8.01 -8.74
N SER A 53 7.80 -9.10 -7.99
CA SER A 53 7.83 -10.45 -8.56
C SER A 53 6.51 -10.82 -9.25
N GLY A 54 5.38 -10.42 -8.66
CA GLY A 54 4.06 -10.57 -9.26
C GLY A 54 3.91 -9.71 -10.52
N ALA A 55 4.31 -8.44 -10.45
CA ALA A 55 4.25 -7.50 -11.57
C ALA A 55 5.05 -7.95 -12.79
N VAL A 56 6.21 -8.59 -12.59
CA VAL A 56 6.98 -9.21 -13.68
C VAL A 56 6.19 -10.35 -14.36
N ARG A 57 5.40 -11.11 -13.61
CA ARG A 57 4.63 -12.26 -14.13
C ARG A 57 3.33 -11.86 -14.83
N VAL A 58 2.59 -10.87 -14.30
CA VAL A 58 1.26 -10.48 -14.82
C VAL A 58 1.28 -9.21 -15.69
N GLY A 59 2.43 -8.55 -15.76
CA GLY A 59 2.63 -7.29 -16.47
C GLY A 59 2.26 -6.05 -15.63
N PRO A 60 2.90 -4.88 -15.90
CA PRO A 60 2.72 -3.67 -15.11
C PRO A 60 1.28 -3.10 -15.09
N ALA A 61 0.55 -3.24 -16.20
CA ALA A 61 -0.82 -2.74 -16.30
C ALA A 61 -1.76 -3.52 -15.36
N THR A 62 -1.66 -4.85 -15.36
CA THR A 62 -2.50 -5.72 -14.52
C THR A 62 -2.13 -5.59 -13.05
N SER A 63 -0.84 -5.53 -12.71
CA SER A 63 -0.41 -5.40 -11.31
C SER A 63 -0.84 -4.07 -10.68
N GLY A 64 -0.88 -2.99 -11.47
CA GLY A 64 -1.38 -1.69 -11.01
C GLY A 64 -2.83 -1.74 -10.51
N TYR A 65 -3.70 -2.57 -11.09
CA TYR A 65 -5.09 -2.70 -10.65
C TYR A 65 -5.21 -3.27 -9.23
N PHE A 66 -4.33 -4.19 -8.85
CA PHE A 66 -4.29 -4.76 -7.49
C PHE A 66 -3.94 -3.71 -6.43
N GLY A 67 -3.27 -2.62 -6.81
CA GLY A 67 -3.05 -1.49 -5.89
C GLY A 67 -4.34 -0.88 -5.36
N ASN A 68 -5.45 -0.98 -6.11
CA ASN A 68 -6.76 -0.51 -5.65
C ASN A 68 -7.34 -1.36 -4.51
N LEU A 69 -6.79 -2.54 -4.23
CA LEU A 69 -7.20 -3.36 -3.08
C LEU A 69 -6.64 -2.84 -1.75
N TYR A 70 -5.60 -2.00 -1.76
CA TYR A 70 -5.03 -1.43 -0.53
C TYR A 70 -6.08 -0.79 0.39
N PRO A 71 -7.00 0.08 -0.08
CA PRO A 71 -8.06 0.63 0.77
C PRO A 71 -9.05 -0.42 1.28
N VAL A 72 -9.32 -1.49 0.51
CA VAL A 72 -10.20 -2.58 0.94
C VAL A 72 -9.56 -3.36 2.08
N PHE A 73 -8.29 -3.74 1.93
CA PHE A 73 -7.55 -4.39 3.00
C PHE A 73 -7.40 -3.48 4.23
N ALA A 74 -7.10 -2.19 4.03
CA ALA A 74 -7.01 -1.23 5.13
C ALA A 74 -8.31 -1.17 5.94
N SER A 75 -9.46 -1.06 5.26
CA SER A 75 -10.78 -1.02 5.90
C SER A 75 -11.08 -2.32 6.66
N VAL A 76 -10.82 -3.47 6.04
CA VAL A 76 -11.02 -4.79 6.68
C VAL A 76 -10.13 -4.96 7.90
N LEU A 77 -8.86 -4.60 7.80
CA LEU A 77 -7.91 -4.69 8.91
C LEU A 77 -8.27 -3.70 10.03
N ALA A 78 -8.78 -2.50 9.72
CA ALA A 78 -9.23 -1.55 10.74
C ALA A 78 -10.43 -2.08 11.53
N VAL A 79 -11.42 -2.67 10.85
CA VAL A 79 -12.55 -3.34 11.52
C VAL A 79 -12.07 -4.50 12.41
N LEU A 80 -11.14 -5.34 11.91
CA LEU A 80 -10.67 -6.53 12.63
C LEU A 80 -9.73 -6.22 13.81
N PHE A 81 -8.79 -5.29 13.64
CA PHE A 81 -7.71 -5.06 14.60
C PHE A 81 -7.90 -3.78 15.42
N LEU A 82 -8.56 -2.75 14.88
CA LEU A 82 -8.81 -1.49 15.59
C LEU A 82 -10.22 -1.45 16.21
N GLY A 83 -11.09 -2.42 15.87
CA GLY A 83 -12.46 -2.48 16.38
C GLY A 83 -13.38 -1.42 15.77
N GLU A 84 -13.04 -0.89 14.59
CA GLU A 84 -13.89 0.04 13.87
C GLU A 84 -15.19 -0.64 13.40
N SER A 85 -16.28 0.12 13.34
CA SER A 85 -17.57 -0.41 12.89
C SER A 85 -17.62 -0.53 11.37
N PHE A 86 -18.11 -1.67 10.87
CA PHE A 86 -18.32 -1.85 9.44
C PHE A 86 -19.55 -1.07 8.97
N GLU A 87 -19.29 0.09 8.40
CA GLU A 87 -20.32 0.92 7.76
C GLU A 87 -20.60 0.51 6.31
N TRP A 88 -21.80 0.86 5.81
CA TRP A 88 -22.26 0.52 4.46
C TRP A 88 -21.31 1.01 3.35
N PHE A 89 -20.64 2.14 3.57
CA PHE A 89 -19.72 2.72 2.58
C PHE A 89 -18.45 1.88 2.40
N HIS A 90 -18.02 1.11 3.41
CA HIS A 90 -16.92 0.14 3.25
C HIS A 90 -17.31 -0.96 2.26
N GLY A 91 -18.54 -1.48 2.38
CA GLY A 91 -19.08 -2.47 1.46
C GLY A 91 -19.25 -1.92 0.04
N ALA A 92 -19.81 -0.73 -0.10
CA ALA A 92 -19.98 -0.07 -1.39
C ALA A 92 -18.64 0.23 -2.07
N GLY A 93 -17.66 0.77 -1.33
CA GLY A 93 -16.31 1.02 -1.82
C GLY A 93 -15.60 -0.26 -2.23
N GLY A 94 -15.69 -1.32 -1.41
CA GLY A 94 -15.14 -2.64 -1.72
C GLY A 94 -15.72 -3.23 -3.00
N ALA A 95 -17.04 -3.17 -3.17
CA ALA A 95 -17.71 -3.62 -4.39
C ALA A 95 -17.25 -2.82 -5.62
N MET A 96 -17.09 -1.50 -5.50
CA MET A 96 -16.62 -0.65 -6.59
C MET A 96 -15.18 -0.98 -7.01
N VAL A 97 -14.28 -1.23 -6.04
CA VAL A 97 -12.90 -1.66 -6.31
C VAL A 97 -12.88 -3.00 -7.02
N LEU A 98 -13.59 -4.01 -6.51
CA LEU A 98 -13.62 -5.34 -7.10
C LEU A 98 -14.22 -5.32 -8.51
N GLY A 99 -15.31 -4.58 -8.71
CA GLY A 99 -15.91 -4.38 -10.03
C GLY A 99 -14.94 -3.71 -11.00
N GLY A 100 -14.27 -2.64 -10.57
CA GLY A 100 -13.26 -1.94 -11.39
C GLY A 100 -12.13 -2.86 -11.84
N ILE A 101 -11.58 -3.67 -10.92
CA ILE A 101 -10.52 -4.65 -11.23
C ILE A 101 -11.03 -5.70 -12.22
N TYR A 102 -12.24 -6.22 -12.02
CA TYR A 102 -12.84 -7.21 -12.92
C TYR A 102 -12.97 -6.66 -14.35
N PHE A 103 -13.59 -5.48 -14.51
CA PHE A 103 -13.77 -4.87 -15.82
C PHE A 103 -12.45 -4.52 -16.50
N ALA A 104 -11.48 -3.98 -15.74
CA ALA A 104 -10.17 -3.65 -16.28
C ALA A 104 -9.40 -4.89 -16.75
N THR A 105 -9.46 -5.98 -15.99
CA THR A 105 -8.81 -7.25 -16.35
C THR A 105 -9.46 -7.87 -17.59
N MET A 106 -10.79 -7.84 -17.69
CA MET A 106 -11.52 -8.32 -18.86
C MET A 106 -11.21 -7.50 -20.12
N ALA A 107 -11.13 -6.17 -20.00
CA ALA A 107 -10.78 -5.30 -21.12
C ALA A 107 -9.37 -5.58 -21.66
N GLN A 108 -8.39 -5.84 -20.78
CA GLN A 108 -7.03 -6.22 -21.19
C GLN A 108 -7.01 -7.57 -21.94
N ARG A 109 -7.74 -8.57 -21.45
CA ARG A 109 -7.86 -9.88 -22.13
C ARG A 109 -8.45 -9.74 -23.52
N LYS A 110 -9.51 -8.92 -23.66
CA LYS A 110 -10.15 -8.67 -24.97
C LYS A 110 -9.20 -7.94 -25.93
N LYS A 111 -8.41 -6.99 -25.43
CA LYS A 111 -7.40 -6.27 -26.23
C LYS A 111 -6.29 -7.21 -26.72
N ALA A 112 -5.85 -8.16 -25.89
CA ALA A 112 -4.85 -9.16 -26.27
C ALA A 112 -5.38 -10.11 -27.35
N ALA A 113 -6.59 -10.65 -27.19
CA ALA A 113 -7.20 -11.57 -28.15
C ALA A 113 -7.56 -10.94 -29.51
N ALA A 114 -7.70 -9.61 -29.58
CA ALA A 114 -7.94 -8.89 -30.83
C ALA A 114 -6.65 -8.48 -31.56
N ALA A 115 -5.49 -8.69 -30.94
CA ALA A 115 -4.17 -8.41 -31.51
C ALA A 115 -3.48 -9.67 -32.08
N GLU A 116 -4.03 -10.86 -31.79
CA GLU A 116 -3.74 -12.13 -32.48
C GLU A 116 -4.60 -12.28 -33.74
#